data_AF-A0A543JAN0-F1
#
_entry.id   AF-A0A543JAN0-F1
#
_cell.length_a   1.000
_cell.length_b   1.000
_cell.length_c   1.000
_cell.angle_alpha   90.00
_cell.angle_beta   90.00
_cell.angle_gamma   90.00
#
_symmetry.space_group_name_H-M   'P 1'
#
loop_
_entity.id
_entity.type
_entity.pdbx_description
1 polymer ?
#
loop_
_entity_poly.entity_id
_entity_poly.type
_entity_poly.pdbx_seq_one_letter_code
_entity_poly.pdbx_strand_id
1 'polypeptide(L)'
;MGAPIIIDTTGAMGLTGVAVRLVYDPADPCAVVVRVRDWTVRRWVEWVFARDLLVEAVACREDGAETGALDVVITRINGRNLKIRKVARDQSPGRREVVLVTEAVARFVRATCALVPLGQERIDFADVEALLR
;
A
#
# COMPACT_ATOMS: atom_id res chain seq x y z
N MET A 1 -21.59 7.64 -1.00
CA MET A 1 -20.21 7.09 -1.06
C MET A 1 -19.24 8.24 -1.20
N GLY A 2 -18.12 8.21 -0.48
CA GLY A 2 -17.07 9.24 -0.59
C GLY A 2 -16.29 9.11 -1.89
N ALA A 3 -15.58 10.17 -2.30
CA ALA A 3 -14.66 10.09 -3.43
C ALA A 3 -13.39 9.29 -3.04
N PRO A 4 -12.72 8.61 -3.99
CA PRO A 4 -11.45 7.96 -3.74
C PRO A 4 -10.39 8.95 -3.22
N ILE A 5 -9.58 8.49 -2.27
CA ILE A 5 -8.40 9.22 -1.80
C ILE A 5 -7.22 8.83 -2.68
N ILE A 6 -6.59 9.84 -3.29
CA ILE A 6 -5.40 9.66 -4.12
C ILE A 6 -4.30 10.57 -3.60
N ILE A 7 -3.15 9.98 -3.27
CA ILE A 7 -1.93 10.73 -2.92
C ILE A 7 -0.83 10.34 -3.89
N ASP A 8 -0.37 11.31 -4.66
CA ASP A 8 0.85 11.21 -5.45
C ASP A 8 2.06 11.58 -4.58
N THR A 9 3.09 10.75 -4.63
CA THR A 9 4.36 10.91 -3.93
C THR A 9 5.50 10.35 -4.78
N THR A 10 6.73 10.52 -4.31
CA THR A 10 7.89 9.82 -4.83
C THR A 10 8.34 8.73 -3.86
N GLY A 11 9.08 7.78 -4.40
CA GLY A 11 9.76 6.74 -3.64
C GLY A 11 11.08 6.36 -4.29
N ALA A 12 11.66 5.24 -3.87
CA ALA A 12 12.83 4.64 -4.50
C ALA A 12 12.62 3.14 -4.73
N MET A 13 13.09 2.64 -5.86
CA MET A 13 13.29 1.21 -6.11
C MET A 13 14.79 0.98 -6.34
N GLY A 14 15.46 0.36 -5.37
CA GLY A 14 16.92 0.36 -5.32
C GLY A 14 17.46 1.79 -5.23
N LEU A 15 18.35 2.17 -6.16
CA LEU A 15 18.91 3.52 -6.25
C LEU A 15 18.15 4.44 -7.23
N THR A 16 17.10 3.94 -7.86
CA THR A 16 16.29 4.72 -8.82
C THR A 16 15.12 5.35 -8.07
N GLY A 17 14.96 6.67 -8.17
CA GLY A 17 13.70 7.30 -7.73
C GLY A 17 12.52 6.73 -8.51
N VAL A 18 11.30 6.84 -8.02
CA VAL A 18 10.08 6.41 -8.75
C VAL A 18 8.89 7.32 -8.43
N ALA A 19 7.94 7.40 -9.36
CA ALA A 19 6.64 7.98 -9.08
C ALA A 19 5.74 6.94 -8.40
N VAL A 20 5.04 7.34 -7.35
CA VAL A 20 4.17 6.47 -6.55
C VAL A 20 2.82 7.12 -6.36
N ARG A 21 1.77 6.34 -6.51
CA ARG A 21 0.40 6.75 -6.25
C ARG A 21 -0.25 5.79 -5.26
N LEU A 22 -0.67 6.32 -4.12
CA LEU A 22 -1.47 5.62 -3.13
C LEU A 22 -2.94 5.90 -3.42
N VAL A 23 -3.76 4.86 -3.56
CA VAL A 23 -5.19 4.97 -3.83
C VAL A 23 -5.98 4.18 -2.80
N TYR A 24 -7.03 4.79 -2.29
CA TYR A 24 -8.03 4.17 -1.44
C TYR A 24 -9.42 4.51 -1.99
N ASP A 25 -10.23 3.48 -2.23
CA ASP A 25 -11.63 3.63 -2.65
C ASP A 25 -12.53 3.23 -1.47
N PRO A 26 -13.40 4.11 -0.95
CA PRO A 26 -14.32 3.74 0.12
C PRO A 26 -15.36 2.68 -0.29
N ALA A 27 -15.53 2.40 -1.60
CA ALA A 27 -16.31 1.27 -2.08
C ALA A 27 -15.61 -0.08 -1.90
N ASP A 28 -14.28 -0.09 -1.77
CA ASP A 28 -13.47 -1.26 -1.38
C ASP A 28 -12.66 -0.90 -0.11
N PRO A 29 -13.35 -0.79 1.05
CA PRO A 29 -12.80 -0.13 2.22
C PRO A 29 -11.66 -0.89 2.91
N CYS A 30 -11.47 -2.16 2.55
CA CYS A 30 -10.42 -3.02 3.10
C CYS A 30 -9.14 -2.97 2.27
N ALA A 31 -9.18 -2.48 1.03
CA ALA A 31 -8.05 -2.50 0.13
C ALA A 31 -7.36 -1.13 0.01
N VAL A 32 -6.06 -1.18 -0.25
CA VAL A 32 -5.28 -0.05 -0.74
C VAL A 32 -4.52 -0.46 -1.98
N VAL A 33 -4.39 0.47 -2.91
CA VAL A 33 -3.64 0.26 -4.15
C VAL A 33 -2.41 1.15 -4.14
N VAL A 34 -1.25 0.54 -4.32
CA VAL A 34 0.02 1.23 -4.55
C VAL A 34 0.39 1.06 -6.01
N ARG A 35 0.36 2.15 -6.76
CA ARG A 35 0.87 2.20 -8.13
C ARG A 35 2.29 2.73 -8.11
N VAL A 36 3.21 2.03 -8.76
CA VAL A 36 4.61 2.45 -8.91
C VAL A 36 4.95 2.57 -10.38
N ARG A 37 5.63 3.65 -10.76
CA ARG A 37 6.15 3.85 -12.11
C ARG A 37 7.59 4.33 -12.06
N ASP A 38 8.47 3.52 -12.64
CA ASP A 38 9.86 3.90 -12.90
C ASP A 38 9.90 4.95 -14.02
N TRP A 39 10.78 5.95 -13.94
CA TRP A 39 10.94 6.98 -14.97
C TRP A 39 11.35 6.42 -16.33
N THR A 40 12.00 5.25 -16.32
CA THR A 40 12.41 4.53 -17.52
C THR A 40 11.28 3.70 -18.14
N VAL A 41 10.22 3.39 -17.37
CA VAL A 41 9.12 2.52 -17.79
C VAL A 41 7.82 3.34 -17.89
N ARG A 42 7.17 3.33 -19.05
CA ARG A 42 5.94 4.13 -19.25
C ARG A 42 4.69 3.57 -18.53
N ARG A 43 4.76 2.35 -17.99
CA ARG A 43 3.62 1.64 -17.39
C ARG A 43 3.68 1.67 -15.87
N TRP A 44 2.50 1.80 -15.26
CA TRP A 44 2.32 1.61 -13.82
C TRP A 44 2.29 0.12 -13.50
N VAL A 45 2.97 -0.26 -12.42
CA VAL A 45 2.78 -1.55 -11.75
C VAL A 45 1.85 -1.31 -10.58
N GLU A 46 0.84 -2.15 -10.42
CA GLU A 46 -0.16 -2.06 -9.36
C GLU A 46 0.01 -3.18 -8.33
N TRP A 47 0.07 -2.79 -7.07
CA TRP A 47 -0.01 -3.70 -5.93
C TRP A 47 -1.26 -3.38 -5.12
N VAL A 48 -2.06 -4.39 -4.81
CA VAL A 48 -3.25 -4.30 -3.98
C VAL A 48 -3.02 -5.15 -2.75
N PHE A 49 -3.31 -4.60 -1.58
CA PHE A 49 -3.20 -5.32 -0.30
C PHE A 49 -4.09 -4.67 0.75
N ALA A 50 -4.19 -5.30 1.92
CA ALA A 50 -5.04 -4.83 3.01
C ALA A 50 -4.59 -3.45 3.51
N ARG A 51 -5.56 -2.55 3.70
CA ARG A 51 -5.36 -1.24 4.32
C ARG A 51 -4.71 -1.34 5.70
N ASP A 52 -5.14 -2.31 6.48
CA ASP A 52 -4.68 -2.53 7.86
C ASP A 52 -3.18 -2.82 7.92
N LEU A 53 -2.61 -3.40 6.86
CA LEU A 53 -1.17 -3.61 6.76
C LEU A 53 -0.39 -2.29 6.76
N LEU A 54 -0.91 -1.22 6.13
CA LEU A 54 -0.32 0.12 6.22
C LEU A 54 -0.53 0.75 7.58
N VAL A 55 -1.69 0.54 8.19
CA VAL A 55 -2.02 1.07 9.53
C VAL A 55 -1.01 0.54 10.55
N GLU A 56 -0.84 -0.77 10.58
CA GLU A 56 0.08 -1.46 11.48
C GLU A 56 1.54 -1.02 11.25
N ALA A 57 1.98 -0.97 9.99
CA ALA A 57 3.33 -0.54 9.64
C ALA A 57 3.62 0.92 10.04
N VAL A 58 2.64 1.82 9.89
CA VAL A 58 2.76 3.23 10.32
C VAL A 58 2.78 3.35 11.84
N ALA A 59 1.94 2.57 12.54
CA ALA A 59 1.83 2.58 13.99
C ALA A 59 3.08 2.03 14.69
N CYS A 60 3.76 1.05 14.08
CA CYS A 60 5.00 0.51 14.59
C CYS A 60 6.08 1.59 14.67
N ARG A 61 6.81 1.66 15.79
CA ARG A 61 7.89 2.65 16.04
C ARG A 61 9.29 2.05 16.09
N GLU A 62 9.40 0.73 16.03
CA GLU A 62 10.66 0.02 16.10
C GLU A 62 11.28 -0.10 14.71
N ASP A 63 12.52 0.39 14.57
CA ASP A 63 13.28 0.29 13.32
C ASP A 63 13.67 -1.18 13.07
N GLY A 64 13.45 -1.66 11.85
CA GLY A 64 13.63 -3.06 11.47
C GLY A 64 12.38 -3.93 11.64
N ALA A 65 11.33 -3.45 12.31
CA ALA A 65 10.10 -4.21 12.45
C ALA A 65 9.42 -4.46 11.10
N GLU A 66 8.86 -5.66 10.95
CA GLU A 66 8.13 -6.09 9.78
C GLU A 66 6.65 -6.35 10.11
N THR A 67 5.78 -5.87 9.23
CA THR A 67 4.36 -6.22 9.20
C THR A 67 4.09 -6.88 7.86
N GLY A 68 3.51 -8.07 7.82
CA GLY A 68 3.32 -8.79 6.57
C GLY A 68 2.05 -9.64 6.55
N ALA A 69 1.48 -9.77 5.36
CA ALA A 69 0.36 -10.66 5.08
C ALA A 69 0.52 -11.24 3.67
N LEU A 70 0.39 -12.56 3.54
CA LEU A 70 0.49 -13.29 2.27
C LEU A 70 1.77 -12.95 1.49
N ASP A 71 1.64 -12.22 0.38
CA ASP A 71 2.71 -11.85 -0.54
C ASP A 71 3.18 -10.40 -0.37
N VAL A 72 2.81 -9.71 0.71
CA VAL A 72 3.30 -8.34 0.98
C VAL A 72 3.91 -8.26 2.37
N VAL A 73 5.11 -7.68 2.43
CA VAL A 73 5.82 -7.37 3.67
C VAL A 73 6.18 -5.89 3.66
N ILE A 74 5.88 -5.19 4.76
CA ILE A 74 6.22 -3.80 4.99
C ILE A 74 7.22 -3.73 6.14
N THR A 75 8.43 -3.27 5.84
CA THR A 75 9.50 -3.12 6.82
C THR A 75 9.65 -1.65 7.17
N ARG A 76 9.69 -1.31 8.46
CA ARG A 76 10.16 0.01 8.89
C ARG A 76 11.67 0.05 8.76
N ILE A 77 12.20 0.80 7.80
CA ILE A 77 13.66 0.96 7.67
C ILE A 77 14.18 1.85 8.79
N ASN A 78 13.48 2.97 9.01
CA ASN A 78 13.75 3.92 10.08
C ASN A 78 12.51 4.78 10.37
N GLY A 79 12.62 5.72 11.30
CA GLY A 79 11.57 6.71 11.60
C GLY A 79 11.02 7.47 10.37
N ARG A 80 11.78 7.56 9.27
CA ARG A 80 11.43 8.35 8.07
C ARG A 80 11.04 7.53 6.86
N ASN A 81 11.36 6.23 6.80
CA ASN A 81 11.16 5.41 5.62
C ASN A 81 10.51 4.05 5.93
N LEU A 82 9.55 3.68 5.09
CA LEU A 82 8.96 2.34 5.01
C LEU A 82 9.38 1.67 3.71
N LYS A 83 9.61 0.36 3.72
CA LYS A 83 9.83 -0.46 2.53
C LYS A 83 8.65 -1.39 2.34
N ILE A 84 7.96 -1.31 1.22
CA ILE A 84 6.92 -2.26 0.82
C ILE A 84 7.56 -3.24 -0.15
N ARG A 85 7.49 -4.53 0.14
CA ARG A 85 8.07 -5.61 -0.65
C ARG A 85 7.01 -6.66 -0.99
N LYS A 86 6.91 -7.03 -2.27
CA LYS A 86 6.09 -8.13 -2.75
C LYS A 86 6.89 -9.45 -2.76
N VAL A 87 6.43 -10.44 -2.02
CA VAL A 87 7.00 -11.79 -1.90
C VAL A 87 6.39 -12.68 -2.97
N ALA A 88 6.96 -12.67 -4.19
CA ALA A 88 6.53 -13.61 -5.22
C ALA A 88 7.21 -14.98 -5.05
N ARG A 89 6.46 -16.07 -5.25
CA ARG A 89 6.95 -17.46 -5.18
C ARG A 89 7.81 -17.87 -6.38
N ASP A 90 7.67 -17.17 -7.50
CA ASP A 90 8.35 -17.43 -8.77
C ASP A 90 9.46 -16.41 -9.06
N GLN A 91 10.47 -16.80 -9.84
CA GLN A 91 11.71 -16.03 -10.10
C GLN A 91 11.55 -14.94 -11.19
N SER A 92 10.39 -14.28 -11.28
CA SER A 92 10.22 -13.23 -12.29
C SER A 92 11.00 -11.95 -11.91
N PRO A 93 11.80 -11.35 -12.80
CA PRO A 93 12.80 -10.31 -12.47
C PRO A 93 12.21 -8.89 -12.27
N GLY A 94 10.95 -8.77 -11.84
CA GLY A 94 10.38 -7.48 -11.48
C GLY A 94 11.02 -6.90 -10.22
N ARG A 95 11.28 -5.58 -10.18
CA ARG A 95 11.64 -4.87 -8.93
C ARG A 95 10.45 -4.99 -7.97
N ARG A 96 10.64 -5.75 -6.88
CA ARG A 96 9.56 -6.17 -5.97
C ARG A 96 9.42 -5.29 -4.76
N GLU A 97 10.18 -4.22 -4.66
CA GLU A 97 10.19 -3.38 -3.48
C GLU A 97 10.21 -1.90 -3.84
N VAL A 98 9.52 -1.11 -3.03
CA VAL A 98 9.52 0.35 -3.08
C VAL A 98 9.72 0.90 -1.67
N VAL A 99 10.61 1.88 -1.57
CA VAL A 99 10.85 2.65 -0.34
C VAL A 99 10.07 3.95 -0.44
N LEU A 100 9.29 4.25 0.59
CA LEU A 100 8.44 5.43 0.70
C LEU A 100 8.75 6.21 1.97
N VAL A 101 8.52 7.51 1.92
CA VAL A 101 8.59 8.37 3.11
C VAL A 101 7.43 8.02 4.05
N THR A 102 7.75 7.68 5.31
CA THR A 102 6.78 7.27 6.33
C THR A 102 5.68 8.33 6.51
N GLU A 103 6.02 9.62 6.49
CA GLU A 103 5.02 10.68 6.68
C GLU A 103 4.00 10.74 5.54
N ALA A 104 4.40 10.46 4.29
CA ALA A 104 3.47 10.43 3.17
C ALA A 104 2.46 9.28 3.32
N VAL A 105 2.94 8.11 3.75
CA VAL A 105 2.10 6.93 4.04
C VAL A 105 1.21 7.18 5.26
N ALA A 106 1.74 7.80 6.32
CA ALA A 106 0.97 8.12 7.51
C ALA A 106 -0.14 9.13 7.22
N ARG A 107 0.13 10.15 6.40
CA ARG A 107 -0.90 11.09 5.94
C ARG A 107 -1.99 10.38 5.14
N PHE A 108 -1.61 9.46 4.26
CA PHE A 108 -2.56 8.64 3.51
C PHE A 108 -3.45 7.83 4.46
N VAL A 109 -2.85 7.06 5.37
CA VAL A 109 -3.57 6.25 6.37
C VAL A 109 -4.51 7.09 7.23
N ARG A 110 -4.09 8.26 7.70
CA ARG A 110 -4.96 9.15 8.48
C ARG A 110 -6.19 9.60 7.68
N ALA A 111 -6.00 9.89 6.38
CA ALA A 111 -7.10 10.28 5.51
C ALA A 111 -8.08 9.12 5.25
N THR A 112 -7.57 7.89 5.05
CA THR A 112 -8.43 6.72 4.85
C THR A 112 -9.24 6.38 6.10
N CYS A 113 -8.62 6.42 7.28
CA CYS A 113 -9.29 6.18 8.56
C CYS A 113 -10.30 7.28 8.92
N ALA A 114 -10.07 8.53 8.48
CA ALA A 114 -11.05 9.60 8.65
C ALA A 114 -12.29 9.42 7.76
N LEU A 115 -12.12 8.80 6.58
CA LEU A 115 -13.21 8.55 5.64
C LEU A 115 -14.02 7.29 6.01
N VAL A 116 -13.33 6.20 6.34
CA VAL A 116 -13.93 4.96 6.83
C VAL A 116 -13.11 4.49 8.03
N PRO A 117 -13.59 4.70 9.27
CA PRO A 117 -12.90 4.25 10.46
C PRO A 117 -12.62 2.74 10.46
N LEU A 118 -11.54 2.33 11.13
CA LEU A 118 -11.22 0.92 11.29
C LEU A 118 -12.34 0.20 12.06
N GLY A 119 -12.71 -0.99 11.62
CA GLY A 119 -13.82 -1.78 12.14
C GLY A 119 -15.21 -1.32 11.67
N GLN A 120 -15.30 -0.28 10.83
CA GLN A 120 -16.55 0.20 10.22
C GLN A 120 -16.60 -0.06 8.71
N GLU A 121 -15.66 -0.85 8.19
CA GLU A 121 -15.65 -1.30 6.81
C GLU A 121 -16.90 -2.15 6.56
N ARG A 122 -17.83 -1.62 5.76
CA ARG A 122 -18.96 -2.39 5.27
C ARG A 122 -18.57 -3.00 3.94
N ILE A 123 -18.49 -4.32 3.90
CA ILE A 123 -18.30 -5.07 2.67
C ILE A 123 -19.68 -5.44 2.14
N ASP A 124 -19.97 -5.10 0.89
CA ASP A 124 -21.15 -5.63 0.23
C ASP A 124 -20.90 -7.11 -0.09
N PHE A 125 -21.66 -8.01 0.53
CA PHE A 125 -21.49 -9.45 0.34
C PHE A 125 -21.81 -9.90 -1.10
N ALA A 126 -22.51 -9.07 -1.90
CA ALA A 126 -22.72 -9.34 -3.31
C ALA A 126 -21.41 -9.46 -4.10
N ASP A 127 -20.39 -8.66 -3.76
CA ASP A 127 -19.08 -8.70 -4.41
C ASP A 127 -18.28 -9.95 -4.00
N VAL A 128 -18.47 -10.43 -2.77
CA VAL A 128 -17.83 -11.65 -2.25
C VAL A 128 -18.42 -12.90 -2.91
N GLU A 129 -19.75 -12.94 -3.10
CA GLU A 129 -20.40 -14.05 -3.81
C GLU A 129 -19.95 -14.16 -5.28
N ALA A 130 -19.67 -13.02 -5.93
CA ALA A 130 -19.16 -13.01 -7.31
C ALA A 130 -17.76 -13.61 -7.44
N LEU A 131 -16.93 -13.58 -6.39
CA LEU A 131 -15.59 -14.18 -6.38
C LEU A 131 -15.59 -15.69 -6.15
N LEU A 132 -16.70 -16.25 -5.67
CA LEU A 132 -16.84 -17.68 -5.34
C LEU A 132 -17.55 -18.51 -6.44
N ARG A 133 -17.91 -17.88 -7.56
CA ARG A 133 -18.48 -18.54 -8.75
C ARG A 133 -17.50 -18.56 -9.91
#